data_AF-A0A259KW49-F1
#
_entry.id   AF-A0A259KW49-F1
#
_cell.length_a   1.000
_cell.length_b   1.000
_cell.length_c   1.000
_cell.angle_alpha   90.00
_cell.angle_beta   90.00
_cell.angle_gamma   90.00
#
_symmetry.space_group_name_H-M   'P 1'
#
loop_
_entity.id
_entity.type
_entity.pdbx_description
1 polymer ?
#
loop_
_entity_poly.entity_id
_entity_poly.type
_entity_poly.pdbx_seq_one_letter_code
_entity_poly.pdbx_strand_id
1 'polypeptide(L)'
;VTKVEFLLGKQLPYVFIAFLSFLSLVLLAILFFQVPLKGSFATLALGSLAYVFATTGFGLFVSSFVSSQVAAIFATSILAILPAVNFSGLLVPVSSLSGGARLMGLAFPAAWYQPVSVGVFAKALGLADLWPNIVVLVLFALGFIGAAVLALRKQGA
;
A
#
# COMPACT_ATOMS: atom_id res chain seq x y z
N VAL A 1 -21.82 -6.32 -16.16
CA VAL A 1 -20.75 -6.01 -15.19
C VAL A 1 -19.44 -6.63 -15.69
N THR A 2 -18.45 -5.81 -16.02
CA THR A 2 -17.13 -6.28 -16.43
C THR A 2 -16.36 -6.84 -15.22
N LYS A 3 -15.32 -7.66 -15.44
CA LYS A 3 -14.46 -8.14 -14.34
C LYS A 3 -13.87 -6.98 -13.54
N VAL A 4 -13.54 -5.87 -14.22
CA VAL A 4 -13.00 -4.65 -13.60
C VAL A 4 -14.04 -3.99 -12.71
N GLU A 5 -15.27 -3.77 -13.20
CA GLU A 5 -16.36 -3.18 -12.41
C GLU A 5 -16.68 -4.02 -11.17
N PHE A 6 -16.73 -5.35 -11.33
CA PHE A 6 -16.98 -6.27 -10.21
C PHE A 6 -15.88 -6.17 -9.14
N LEU A 7 -14.61 -6.21 -9.55
CA LEU A 7 -13.49 -6.16 -8.63
C LEU A 7 -13.33 -4.79 -7.97
N LEU A 8 -13.49 -3.69 -8.72
CA LEU A 8 -13.45 -2.34 -8.15
C LEU A 8 -14.63 -2.10 -7.20
N GLY A 9 -15.83 -2.57 -7.54
CA GLY A 9 -17.00 -2.52 -6.64
C GLY A 9 -16.75 -3.25 -5.32
N LYS A 10 -16.01 -4.37 -5.35
CA LYS A 10 -15.60 -5.09 -4.15
C LYS A 10 -14.47 -4.37 -3.39
N GLN A 11 -13.54 -3.75 -4.09
CA GLN A 11 -12.34 -3.12 -3.51
C GLN A 11 -12.65 -1.80 -2.80
N LEU A 12 -13.54 -0.97 -3.37
CA LEU A 12 -13.83 0.38 -2.87
C LEU A 12 -14.25 0.42 -1.40
N PRO A 13 -15.13 -0.47 -0.89
CA PRO A 13 -15.44 -0.52 0.55
C PRO A 13 -14.20 -0.74 1.43
N TYR A 14 -13.29 -1.62 1.03
CA TYR A 14 -12.05 -1.87 1.78
C TYR A 14 -11.09 -0.69 1.72
N VAL A 15 -10.99 -0.04 0.55
CA VAL A 15 -10.20 1.19 0.39
C VAL A 15 -10.73 2.28 1.32
N PHE A 16 -12.05 2.46 1.36
CA PHE A 16 -12.68 3.45 2.24
C PHE A 16 -12.38 3.19 3.72
N ILE A 17 -12.54 1.95 4.19
CA ILE A 17 -12.25 1.57 5.58
C ILE A 17 -10.76 1.76 5.90
N ALA A 18 -9.87 1.33 5.01
CA ALA A 18 -8.42 1.49 5.20
C ALA A 18 -8.00 2.97 5.21
N PHE A 19 -8.65 3.81 4.40
CA PHE A 19 -8.38 5.24 4.37
C PHE A 19 -8.92 5.95 5.61
N LEU A 20 -10.09 5.57 6.12
CA LEU A 20 -10.58 6.03 7.42
C LEU A 20 -9.63 5.62 8.56
N SER A 21 -9.11 4.40 8.52
CA SER A 21 -8.09 3.95 9.47
C SER A 21 -6.83 4.83 9.39
N PHE A 22 -6.35 5.14 8.19
CA PHE A 22 -5.25 6.10 7.99
C PHE A 22 -5.55 7.47 8.63
N LEU A 23 -6.72 8.06 8.36
CA LEU A 23 -7.10 9.35 8.96
C LEU A 23 -7.11 9.27 10.49
N SER A 24 -7.61 8.16 11.03
CA SER A 24 -7.66 7.91 12.47
C SER A 24 -6.25 7.81 13.07
N LEU A 25 -5.33 7.13 12.38
CA LEU A 25 -3.91 7.04 12.77
C LEU A 25 -3.21 8.41 12.71
N VAL A 26 -3.49 9.24 11.70
CA VAL A 26 -2.95 10.60 11.61
C VAL A 26 -3.46 11.47 12.77
N LEU A 27 -4.77 11.43 13.05
CA LEU A 27 -5.35 12.16 14.18
C LEU A 27 -4.73 11.71 15.50
N LEU A 28 -4.56 10.40 15.69
CA LEU A 28 -3.94 9.86 16.91
C LEU A 28 -2.46 10.26 17.03
N ALA A 29 -1.71 10.25 15.92
CA ALA A 29 -0.32 10.71 15.90
C ALA A 29 -0.17 12.19 16.30
N ILE A 30 -1.05 13.06 15.79
CA ILE A 30 -1.00 14.50 16.07
C ILE A 30 -1.54 14.81 17.47
N LEU A 31 -2.73 14.29 17.82
CA LEU A 31 -3.45 14.68 19.04
C LEU A 31 -2.96 13.94 20.28
N PHE A 32 -2.63 12.65 20.17
CA PHE A 32 -2.26 11.84 21.33
C PHE A 32 -0.74 11.75 21.48
N PHE A 33 -0.03 11.44 20.40
CA PHE A 33 1.43 11.33 20.44
C PHE A 33 2.17 12.64 20.23
N GLN A 34 1.46 13.74 19.96
CA GLN A 34 2.05 15.07 19.79
C GLN A 34 3.14 15.11 18.71
N VAL A 35 2.97 14.29 17.66
CA VAL A 35 3.87 14.25 16.50
C VAL A 35 3.31 15.19 15.43
N PRO A 36 3.86 16.42 15.28
CA PRO A 36 3.32 17.38 14.33
C PRO A 36 3.57 16.92 12.89
N LEU A 37 2.55 17.10 12.04
CA LEU A 37 2.69 16.91 10.61
C LEU A 37 3.36 18.16 10.02
N LYS A 38 4.65 18.05 9.68
CA LYS A 38 5.47 19.19 9.24
C LYS A 38 5.35 19.48 7.74
N GLY A 39 5.07 18.47 6.93
CA GLY A 39 4.98 18.56 5.48
C GLY A 39 3.55 18.79 4.98
N SER A 40 3.27 18.34 3.75
CA SER A 40 1.94 18.48 3.15
C SER A 40 1.02 17.31 3.51
N PHE A 41 -0.08 17.59 4.21
CA PHE A 41 -1.13 16.59 4.48
C PHE A 41 -1.73 16.03 3.18
N ALA A 42 -1.92 16.87 2.16
CA ALA A 42 -2.44 16.42 0.86
C ALA A 42 -1.48 15.40 0.20
N THR A 43 -0.17 15.62 0.30
CA THR A 43 0.83 14.67 -0.21
C THR A 43 0.76 13.34 0.54
N LEU A 44 0.63 13.38 1.86
CA LEU A 44 0.45 12.18 2.68
C LEU A 44 -0.82 11.45 2.28
N ALA A 45 -1.96 12.15 2.21
CA ALA A 45 -3.25 11.59 1.84
C ALA A 45 -3.23 10.94 0.45
N LEU A 46 -2.62 11.58 -0.55
CA LEU A 46 -2.47 11.02 -1.90
C LEU A 46 -1.59 9.76 -1.90
N GLY A 47 -0.45 9.80 -1.20
CA GLY A 47 0.43 8.64 -1.07
C GLY A 47 -0.24 7.48 -0.32
N SER A 48 -0.98 7.77 0.76
CA SER A 48 -1.74 6.78 1.52
C SER A 48 -2.86 6.18 0.68
N LEU A 49 -3.58 6.98 -0.11
CA LEU A 49 -4.61 6.47 -1.00
C LEU A 49 -4.03 5.51 -2.04
N ALA A 50 -2.93 5.90 -2.70
CA ALA A 50 -2.23 5.04 -3.65
C ALA A 50 -1.73 3.74 -2.99
N TYR A 51 -1.16 3.84 -1.78
CA TYR A 51 -0.71 2.68 -1.00
C TYR A 51 -1.86 1.74 -0.60
N VAL A 52 -3.01 2.30 -0.20
CA VAL A 52 -4.22 1.53 0.13
C VAL A 52 -4.74 0.78 -1.10
N PHE A 53 -4.80 1.43 -2.27
CA PHE A 53 -5.16 0.73 -3.51
C PHE A 53 -4.15 -0.38 -3.87
N ALA A 54 -2.86 -0.14 -3.68
CA ALA A 54 -1.81 -1.14 -3.91
C ALA A 54 -1.95 -2.36 -3.00
N THR A 55 -2.11 -2.14 -1.69
CA THR A 55 -2.17 -3.23 -0.71
C THR A 55 -3.48 -4.01 -0.76
N THR A 56 -4.62 -3.33 -0.97
CA THR A 56 -5.91 -4.01 -1.20
C THR A 56 -5.92 -4.75 -2.53
N GLY A 57 -5.33 -4.19 -3.59
CA GLY A 57 -5.13 -4.85 -4.87
C GLY A 57 -4.26 -6.10 -4.74
N PHE A 58 -3.19 -6.04 -3.95
CA PHE A 58 -2.34 -7.20 -3.66
C PHE A 58 -3.13 -8.32 -2.97
N GLY A 59 -3.91 -8.00 -1.93
CA GLY A 59 -4.76 -8.99 -1.26
C GLY A 59 -5.80 -9.61 -2.19
N LEU A 60 -6.37 -8.81 -3.09
CA LEU A 60 -7.29 -9.30 -4.10
C LEU A 60 -6.62 -10.25 -5.10
N PHE A 61 -5.41 -9.89 -5.57
CA PHE A 61 -4.60 -10.73 -6.43
C PHE A 61 -4.29 -12.08 -5.75
N VAL A 62 -3.79 -12.07 -4.51
CA VAL A 62 -3.51 -13.30 -3.75
C VAL A 62 -4.76 -14.16 -3.56
N SER A 63 -5.91 -13.53 -3.26
CA SER A 63 -7.19 -14.23 -3.09
C SER A 63 -7.67 -14.97 -4.34
N SER A 64 -7.14 -14.64 -5.52
CA SER A 64 -7.49 -15.32 -6.77
C SER A 64 -6.85 -16.71 -6.92
N PHE A 65 -5.84 -17.04 -6.11
CA PHE A 65 -5.10 -18.30 -6.18
C PHE A 65 -5.41 -19.27 -5.04
N VAL A 66 -6.23 -18.88 -4.07
CA VAL A 66 -6.54 -19.69 -2.88
C VAL A 66 -8.04 -19.86 -2.73
N SER A 67 -8.47 -21.07 -2.36
CA SER A 67 -9.89 -21.43 -2.35
C SER A 67 -10.63 -21.01 -1.06
N SER A 68 -9.91 -20.68 0.00
CA SER A 68 -10.48 -20.32 1.31
C SER A 68 -10.17 -18.86 1.66
N GLN A 69 -11.18 -18.15 2.16
CA GLN A 69 -11.03 -16.78 2.65
C GLN A 69 -10.02 -16.70 3.80
N VAL A 70 -10.02 -17.68 4.70
CA VAL A 70 -9.05 -17.74 5.81
C VAL A 70 -7.64 -17.90 5.27
N ALA A 71 -7.44 -18.80 4.29
CA ALA A 71 -6.15 -18.97 3.64
C ALA A 71 -5.68 -17.71 2.92
N ALA A 72 -6.58 -16.98 2.24
CA ALA A 72 -6.27 -15.70 1.59
C ALA A 72 -5.77 -14.65 2.58
N ILE A 73 -6.45 -14.51 3.72
CA ILE A 73 -6.07 -13.55 4.77
C ILE A 73 -4.68 -13.88 5.30
N PHE A 74 -4.42 -15.14 5.69
CA PHE A 74 -3.12 -15.53 6.23
C PHE A 74 -2.00 -15.42 5.19
N ALA A 75 -2.20 -15.92 3.97
CA ALA A 75 -1.21 -15.84 2.90
C ALA A 75 -0.86 -14.39 2.58
N THR A 76 -1.86 -13.53 2.38
CA THR A 76 -1.64 -12.11 2.11
C THR A 76 -0.91 -11.43 3.26
N SER A 77 -1.32 -11.71 4.51
CA SER A 77 -0.72 -11.08 5.69
C SER A 77 0.75 -11.45 5.83
N ILE A 78 1.09 -12.74 5.74
CA ILE A 78 2.48 -13.20 5.84
C ILE A 78 3.32 -12.59 4.71
N LEU A 79 2.84 -12.66 3.46
CA LEU A 79 3.57 -12.17 2.29
C LEU A 79 3.74 -10.64 2.29
N ALA A 80 2.81 -9.89 2.89
CA ALA A 80 2.88 -8.44 2.97
C ALA A 80 3.71 -7.96 4.17
N ILE A 81 3.56 -8.58 5.35
CA ILE A 81 4.21 -8.14 6.59
C ILE A 81 5.72 -8.33 6.52
N LEU A 82 6.19 -9.47 5.99
CA LEU A 82 7.62 -9.77 5.87
C LEU A 82 8.40 -8.63 5.18
N PRO A 83 8.07 -8.23 3.94
CA PRO A 83 8.74 -7.12 3.28
C PRO A 83 8.42 -5.76 3.90
N ALA A 84 7.21 -5.54 4.38
CA ALA A 84 6.83 -4.28 5.00
C ALA A 84 7.62 -3.98 6.29
N VAL A 85 7.95 -4.98 7.10
CA VAL A 85 8.69 -4.78 8.35
C VAL A 85 10.20 -4.82 8.12
N ASN A 86 10.69 -5.79 7.32
CA ASN A 86 12.13 -6.04 7.20
C ASN A 86 12.83 -5.20 6.14
N PHE A 87 12.13 -4.84 5.04
CA PHE A 87 12.79 -4.29 3.85
C PHE A 87 12.23 -2.95 3.36
N SER A 88 11.22 -2.40 4.04
CA SER A 88 10.55 -1.15 3.61
C SER A 88 11.30 0.15 3.94
N GLY A 89 12.35 0.10 4.76
CA GLY A 89 12.90 1.30 5.37
C GLY A 89 12.38 1.59 6.78
N LEU A 90 11.50 0.75 7.34
CA LEU A 90 10.99 0.90 8.71
C LEU A 90 12.09 0.73 9.76
N LEU A 91 12.85 -0.37 9.70
CA LEU A 91 13.93 -0.67 10.63
C LEU A 91 15.29 -0.14 10.14
N VAL A 92 15.59 -0.39 8.86
CA VAL A 92 16.84 0.00 8.21
C VAL A 92 16.50 0.65 6.86
N PRO A 93 17.03 1.85 6.55
CA PRO A 93 16.75 2.53 5.28
C PRO A 93 17.02 1.64 4.06
N VAL A 94 16.12 1.65 3.08
CA VAL A 94 16.23 0.84 1.85
C VAL A 94 17.52 1.14 1.08
N SER A 95 18.01 2.38 1.14
CA SER A 95 19.28 2.79 0.53
C SER A 95 20.50 2.10 1.11
N SER A 96 20.42 1.61 2.34
CA SER A 96 21.51 0.91 3.03
C SER A 96 21.48 -0.60 2.81
N LEU A 97 20.41 -1.15 2.22
CA LEU A 97 20.31 -2.56 1.87
C LEU A 97 21.11 -2.85 0.58
N SER A 98 21.68 -4.05 0.48
CA SER A 98 22.41 -4.51 -0.70
C SER A 98 21.82 -5.81 -1.28
N GLY A 99 22.15 -6.09 -2.54
CA GLY A 99 21.77 -7.32 -3.23
C GLY A 99 20.27 -7.63 -3.18
N GLY A 100 19.93 -8.88 -2.82
CA GLY A 100 18.56 -9.37 -2.80
C GLY A 100 17.63 -8.68 -1.81
N ALA A 101 18.15 -8.21 -0.67
CA ALA A 101 17.33 -7.52 0.35
C ALA A 101 16.79 -6.18 -0.18
N ARG A 102 17.61 -5.43 -0.91
CA ARG A 102 17.18 -4.18 -1.57
C ARG A 102 16.14 -4.45 -2.65
N LEU A 103 16.35 -5.48 -3.47
CA LEU A 103 15.38 -5.87 -4.49
C LEU A 103 14.04 -6.27 -3.86
N MET A 104 14.06 -7.03 -2.77
CA MET A 104 12.84 -7.42 -2.06
C MET A 104 12.09 -6.22 -1.47
N GLY A 105 12.81 -5.25 -0.91
CA GLY A 105 12.20 -4.00 -0.46
C GLY A 105 11.50 -3.27 -1.61
N LEU A 106 12.24 -2.98 -2.68
CA LEU A 106 11.73 -2.21 -3.81
C LEU A 106 10.62 -2.91 -4.60
N ALA A 107 10.52 -4.24 -4.50
CA ALA A 107 9.46 -5.05 -5.10
C ALA A 107 8.10 -4.95 -4.39
N PHE A 108 8.03 -4.30 -3.22
CA PHE A 108 6.79 -4.14 -2.46
C PHE A 108 6.44 -2.67 -2.24
N PRO A 109 5.13 -2.33 -2.22
CA PRO A 109 4.69 -0.95 -2.12
C PRO A 109 5.10 -0.29 -0.79
N ALA A 110 5.32 -1.08 0.27
CA ALA A 110 5.71 -0.56 1.59
C ALA A 110 7.03 0.25 1.53
N ALA A 111 8.00 -0.18 0.72
CA ALA A 111 9.27 0.53 0.57
C ALA A 111 9.14 1.92 -0.06
N TRP A 112 8.06 2.15 -0.80
CA TRP A 112 7.77 3.43 -1.47
C TRP A 112 6.85 4.31 -0.62
N TYR A 113 5.99 3.70 0.21
CA TYR A 113 5.17 4.45 1.16
C TYR A 113 5.94 4.95 2.39
N GLN A 114 6.91 4.18 2.87
CA GLN A 114 7.67 4.54 4.07
C GLN A 114 8.38 5.91 3.95
N PRO A 115 9.06 6.26 2.83
CA PRO A 115 9.60 7.60 2.62
C PRO A 115 8.53 8.70 2.57
N VAL A 116 7.33 8.42 2.06
CA VAL A 116 6.21 9.40 2.04
C VAL A 116 5.76 9.70 3.47
N SER A 117 5.49 8.67 4.26
CA SER A 117 5.03 8.80 5.64
C SER A 117 6.06 9.54 6.50
N VAL A 118 7.30 9.03 6.55
CA VAL A 118 8.37 9.64 7.36
C VAL A 118 8.78 11.00 6.80
N GLY A 119 8.77 11.18 5.47
CA GLY A 119 9.11 12.44 4.82
C GLY A 119 8.17 13.57 5.21
N VAL A 120 6.86 13.33 5.19
CA VAL A 120 5.86 14.34 5.56
C VAL A 120 5.88 14.63 7.06
N PHE A 121 5.97 13.61 7.93
CA PHE A 121 5.98 13.84 9.38
C PHE A 121 7.29 14.42 9.90
N ALA A 122 8.44 13.88 9.47
CA ALA A 122 9.73 14.20 10.09
C ALA A 122 10.55 15.25 9.33
N LYS A 123 10.39 15.32 8.00
CA LYS A 123 11.30 16.08 7.12
C LYS A 123 10.65 17.28 6.40
N ALA A 124 9.39 17.59 6.72
CA ALA A 124 8.63 18.69 6.10
C ALA A 124 8.52 18.60 4.57
N LEU A 125 8.54 17.38 4.01
CA LEU A 125 8.50 17.18 2.57
C LEU A 125 7.09 17.38 1.98
N GLY A 126 7.05 17.87 0.73
CA GLY A 126 5.83 18.10 -0.03
C GLY A 126 5.70 17.19 -1.26
N LEU A 127 4.76 17.52 -2.15
CA LEU A 127 4.52 16.75 -3.37
C LEU A 127 5.73 16.77 -4.32
N ALA A 128 6.42 17.92 -4.43
CA ALA A 128 7.59 18.08 -5.28
C ALA A 128 8.72 17.10 -4.95
N ASP A 129 8.85 16.72 -3.67
CA ASP A 129 9.90 15.81 -3.20
C ASP A 129 9.48 14.33 -3.31
N LEU A 130 8.17 14.06 -3.19
CA LEU A 130 7.63 12.72 -2.96
C LEU A 130 6.85 12.14 -4.13
N TRP A 131 6.60 12.92 -5.20
CA TRP A 131 5.87 12.44 -6.37
C TRP A 131 6.43 11.14 -6.99
N PRO A 132 7.76 10.88 -7.03
CA PRO A 132 8.25 9.64 -7.63
C PRO A 132 7.78 8.41 -6.84
N ASN A 133 7.76 8.50 -5.51
CA ASN A 133 7.25 7.44 -4.65
C ASN A 133 5.76 7.19 -4.88
N ILE A 134 4.98 8.28 -4.99
CA ILE A 134 3.53 8.19 -5.23
C ILE A 134 3.24 7.57 -6.60
N VAL A 135 4.00 7.92 -7.64
CA VAL A 135 3.86 7.31 -8.97
C VAL A 135 4.14 5.80 -8.90
N VAL A 136 5.19 5.38 -8.20
CA VAL A 136 5.47 3.94 -8.05
C VAL A 136 4.35 3.22 -7.29
N LEU A 137 3.78 3.85 -6.26
CA LEU A 137 2.61 3.31 -5.55
C LEU A 137 1.39 3.14 -6.46
N VAL A 138 1.14 4.12 -7.33
CA VAL A 138 0.07 4.03 -8.35
C VAL A 138 0.35 2.89 -9.34
N LEU A 139 1.61 2.71 -9.77
CA LEU A 139 1.99 1.59 -10.63
C LEU A 139 1.76 0.24 -9.95
N PHE A 140 2.07 0.11 -8.65
CA PHE A 140 1.73 -1.08 -7.88
C PHE A 140 0.22 -1.31 -7.80
N ALA A 141 -0.57 -0.26 -7.54
CA ALA A 141 -2.03 -0.36 -7.51
C ALA A 141 -2.59 -0.88 -8.84
N LEU A 142 -2.21 -0.24 -9.95
CA LEU A 142 -2.65 -0.66 -11.28
C LEU A 142 -2.15 -2.07 -11.63
N GLY A 143 -0.91 -2.39 -11.28
CA GLY A 143 -0.30 -3.69 -11.52
C GLY A 143 -1.03 -4.82 -10.79
N PHE A 144 -1.27 -4.68 -9.48
CA PHE A 144 -1.96 -5.73 -8.71
C PHE A 144 -3.44 -5.85 -9.06
N ILE A 145 -4.14 -4.75 -9.28
CA ILE A 145 -5.55 -4.78 -9.71
C ILE A 145 -5.64 -5.42 -11.11
N GLY A 146 -4.78 -5.02 -12.04
CA GLY A 146 -4.71 -5.61 -13.37
C GLY A 146 -4.40 -7.11 -13.33
N ALA A 147 -3.43 -7.52 -12.52
CA ALA A 147 -3.09 -8.92 -12.31
C ALA A 147 -4.27 -9.71 -11.70
N ALA A 148 -5.01 -9.13 -10.74
CA ALA A 148 -6.21 -9.74 -10.17
C ALA A 148 -7.32 -9.92 -11.22
N VAL A 149 -7.55 -8.92 -12.09
CA VAL A 149 -8.53 -8.99 -13.19
C VAL A 149 -8.17 -10.13 -14.16
N LEU A 150 -6.88 -10.30 -14.48
CA LEU A 150 -6.39 -11.36 -15.36
C LEU A 150 -6.48 -12.74 -14.70
N ALA A 151 -6.17 -12.84 -13.40
CA ALA A 151 -6.25 -14.08 -12.63
C ALA A 151 -7.70 -14.53 -12.38
N LEU A 152 -8.66 -13.61 -12.39
CA LEU A 152 -10.07 -13.92 -12.20
C LEU A 152 -10.58 -14.81 -13.34
N ARG A 153 -10.75 -16.11 -13.06
CA ARG A 153 -11.41 -17.04 -13.99
C ARG A 153 -12.83 -16.57 -14.26
N LYS A 154 -13.25 -16.60 -15.53
CA LYS A 154 -14.61 -16.22 -15.94
C LYS A 154 -15.57 -17.20 -15.24
N GLN A 155 -16.26 -16.77 -14.20
CA GLN A 155 -17.39 -17.52 -13.65
C GLN A 155 -18.47 -17.47 -14.75
N GLY A 156 -18.77 -18.65 -15.32
CA GLY A 156 -19.67 -18.80 -16.45
C GLY A 156 -21.06 -18.25 -16.15
N ALA A 157 -21.68 -17.71 -17.19
CA ALA A 157 -23.13 -17.55 -17.28
C ALA A 157 -23.81 -18.92 -17.31
#